data_AF-A0A1W1X1Z2-F1
#
_entry.id   AF-A0A1W1X1Z2-F1
#
_cell.length_a   1.000
_cell.length_b   1.000
_cell.length_c   1.000
_cell.angle_alpha   90.00
_cell.angle_beta   90.00
_cell.angle_gamma   90.00
#
_symmetry.space_group_name_H-M   'P 1'
#
loop_
_entity.id
_entity.type
_entity.pdbx_description
1 polymer ?
#
loop_
_entity_poly.entity_id
_entity_poly.type
_entity_poly.pdbx_seq_one_letter_code
_entity_poly.pdbx_strand_id
1 'polypeptide(L)'
;MKDTKVLVSEYREKTADMLKAIEEEKYDRLNNLIQERQEILDIFKKTPKGYSANDITKEFQDNDLFSLDKEVIELTKKHFINVKEKLESINSNMGINKAYKKGFSGNSIFFNKKIY
;
A
#
# COMPACT_ATOMS: atom_id res chain seq x y z
N MET A 1 -21.03 -21.76 15.36
CA MET A 1 -20.54 -21.25 14.06
C MET A 1 -20.95 -19.79 13.97
N LYS A 2 -20.06 -18.88 13.58
CA LYS A 2 -20.47 -17.47 13.36
C LYS A 2 -21.42 -17.41 12.16
N ASP A 3 -22.37 -16.48 12.20
CA ASP A 3 -23.31 -16.26 11.11
C ASP A 3 -22.62 -15.62 9.89
N THR A 4 -23.10 -15.91 8.68
CA THR A 4 -22.57 -15.36 7.41
C THR A 4 -22.55 -13.84 7.46
N LYS A 5 -23.64 -13.23 7.92
CA LYS A 5 -23.78 -11.78 8.01
C LYS A 5 -22.74 -11.15 8.94
N VAL A 6 -22.46 -11.80 10.07
CA VAL A 6 -21.44 -11.33 11.03
C VAL A 6 -20.06 -11.39 10.41
N LEU A 7 -19.71 -12.50 9.76
CA LEU A 7 -18.41 -12.67 9.09
C LEU A 7 -18.22 -11.67 7.95
N VAL A 8 -19.25 -11.44 7.15
CA VAL A 8 -19.23 -10.48 6.04
C VAL A 8 -19.09 -9.04 6.57
N SER A 9 -19.78 -8.70 7.65
CA SER A 9 -19.65 -7.40 8.31
C SER A 9 -18.24 -7.19 8.86
N GLU A 10 -17.67 -8.19 9.53
CA GLU A 10 -16.28 -8.14 10.02
C GLU A 10 -15.32 -7.94 8.83
N TYR A 11 -15.50 -8.67 7.73
CA TYR A 11 -14.67 -8.52 6.53
C TYR A 11 -14.76 -7.11 5.94
N ARG A 12 -15.97 -6.53 5.89
CA ARG A 12 -16.21 -5.16 5.44
C ARG A 12 -15.50 -4.14 6.33
N GLU A 13 -15.63 -4.26 7.65
CA GLU A 13 -14.96 -3.36 8.60
C GLU A 13 -13.43 -3.40 8.41
N LYS A 14 -12.85 -4.60 8.32
CA LYS A 14 -11.41 -4.75 8.06
C LYS A 14 -10.99 -4.16 6.71
N THR A 15 -11.85 -4.25 5.70
CA THR A 15 -11.61 -3.65 4.37
C THR A 15 -11.63 -2.12 4.44
N ALA A 16 -12.56 -1.53 5.18
CA ALA A 16 -12.64 -0.08 5.40
C ALA A 16 -11.45 0.44 6.23
N ASP A 17 -11.02 -0.31 7.25
CA ASP A 17 -9.81 -0.01 8.02
C ASP A 17 -8.55 -0.11 7.16
N MET A 18 -8.52 -1.04 6.20
CA MET A 18 -7.40 -1.19 5.27
C MET A 18 -7.30 0.01 4.32
N LEU A 19 -8.43 0.51 3.81
CA LEU A 19 -8.45 1.75 3.02
C LEU A 19 -7.84 2.91 3.79
N LYS A 20 -8.30 3.15 5.03
CA LYS A 20 -7.73 4.19 5.90
C LYS A 20 -6.24 3.99 6.15
N ALA A 21 -5.81 2.76 6.41
CA ALA A 21 -4.39 2.47 6.64
C ALA A 21 -3.52 2.76 5.41
N ILE A 22 -4.04 2.54 4.19
CA ILE A 22 -3.35 2.90 2.95
C ILE A 22 -3.26 4.43 2.81
N GLU A 23 -4.36 5.15 3.02
CA GLU A 23 -4.39 6.62 2.93
C GLU A 23 -3.44 7.29 3.94
N GLU A 24 -3.38 6.74 5.16
CA GLU A 24 -2.51 7.23 6.24
C GLU A 24 -1.07 6.70 6.15
N GLU A 25 -0.73 5.92 5.12
CA GLU A 25 0.58 5.27 4.92
C GLU A 25 1.03 4.42 6.14
N LYS A 26 0.08 3.82 6.88
CA LYS A 26 0.33 2.97 8.07
C LYS A 26 0.58 1.51 7.68
N TYR A 27 1.68 1.27 6.96
CA TYR A 27 1.99 -0.05 6.39
C TYR A 27 2.15 -1.16 7.44
N ASP A 28 2.63 -0.86 8.64
CA ASP A 28 2.77 -1.85 9.73
C ASP A 28 1.42 -2.48 10.11
N ARG A 29 0.34 -1.69 10.06
CA ARG A 29 -1.03 -2.16 10.35
C ARG A 29 -1.63 -2.92 9.17
N LEU A 30 -1.17 -2.65 7.96
CA LEU A 30 -1.73 -3.22 6.73
C LEU A 30 -1.58 -4.75 6.68
N ASN A 31 -0.42 -5.27 7.07
CA ASN A 31 -0.17 -6.71 7.08
C ASN A 31 -1.14 -7.46 8.00
N ASN A 32 -1.41 -6.93 9.19
CA ASN A 32 -2.36 -7.53 10.13
C ASN A 32 -3.78 -7.52 9.55
N LEU A 33 -4.21 -6.40 8.95
CA LEU A 33 -5.54 -6.28 8.34
C LEU A 33 -5.72 -7.25 7.16
N ILE A 34 -4.69 -7.45 6.34
CA ILE A 34 -4.72 -8.43 5.24
C ILE A 34 -4.89 -9.85 5.80
N GLN A 35 -4.15 -10.19 6.86
CA GLN A 35 -4.25 -11.49 7.50
C GLN A 35 -5.63 -11.73 8.10
N GLU A 36 -6.16 -10.77 8.87
CA GLU A 36 -7.49 -10.86 9.49
C GLU A 36 -8.60 -11.06 8.42
N ARG A 37 -8.50 -10.36 7.27
CA ARG A 37 -9.42 -10.57 6.15
C ARG A 37 -9.31 -11.97 5.57
N GLN A 38 -8.10 -12.49 5.40
CA GLN A 38 -7.88 -13.83 4.87
C GLN A 38 -8.41 -14.92 5.82
N GLU A 39 -8.28 -14.73 7.13
CA GLU A 39 -8.81 -15.64 8.14
C GLU A 39 -10.33 -15.79 8.03
N ILE A 40 -11.05 -14.70 7.75
CA ILE A 40 -12.50 -14.74 7.51
C ILE A 40 -12.84 -15.55 6.25
N LEU A 41 -12.11 -15.34 5.15
CA LEU A 41 -12.30 -16.12 3.93
C LEU A 41 -11.99 -17.61 4.16
N ASP A 42 -11.01 -17.90 4.99
CA ASP A 42 -10.64 -19.27 5.33
C ASP A 42 -11.70 -19.97 6.20
N ILE A 43 -12.45 -19.23 7.03
CA ILE A 43 -13.61 -19.78 7.75
C ILE A 43 -14.66 -20.31 6.76
N PHE A 44 -14.99 -19.52 5.73
CA PHE A 44 -15.93 -19.95 4.69
C PHE A 44 -15.41 -21.19 3.93
N LYS A 45 -14.12 -21.20 3.57
CA LYS A 45 -13.50 -22.33 2.84
C LYS A 45 -13.41 -23.61 3.66
N LYS A 46 -13.14 -23.52 4.97
CA LYS A 46 -12.98 -24.68 5.87
C LYS A 46 -14.32 -25.32 6.26
N THR A 47 -15.42 -24.58 6.18
CA THR A 47 -16.75 -25.09 6.57
C THR A 47 -17.78 -24.91 5.45
N PRO A 48 -17.55 -25.46 4.24
CA PRO A 48 -18.39 -25.21 3.07
C PRO A 48 -19.82 -25.76 3.23
N LYS A 49 -20.01 -26.78 4.07
CA LYS A 49 -21.36 -27.31 4.39
C LYS A 49 -22.16 -26.41 5.34
N GLY A 50 -21.49 -25.48 6.03
CA GLY A 50 -22.10 -24.55 6.97
C GLY A 50 -22.56 -23.25 6.33
N TYR A 51 -22.11 -22.95 5.11
CA TYR A 51 -22.40 -21.69 4.44
C TYR A 51 -22.93 -21.94 3.03
N SER A 52 -24.05 -21.29 2.71
CA SER A 52 -24.60 -21.27 1.36
C SER A 52 -23.80 -20.29 0.50
N ALA A 53 -23.34 -20.73 -0.66
CA ALA A 53 -22.66 -19.87 -1.62
C ALA A 53 -23.54 -18.69 -2.07
N ASN A 54 -24.85 -18.91 -2.19
CA ASN A 54 -25.81 -17.86 -2.53
C ASN A 54 -25.92 -16.82 -1.41
N ASP A 55 -25.92 -17.27 -0.15
CA ASP A 55 -26.03 -16.37 1.00
C ASP A 55 -24.76 -15.53 1.16
N ILE A 56 -23.58 -16.14 1.00
CA ILE A 56 -22.30 -15.41 0.97
C ILE A 56 -22.32 -14.37 -0.15
N THR A 57 -22.69 -14.78 -1.37
CA THR A 57 -22.68 -13.88 -2.54
C THR A 57 -23.63 -12.71 -2.32
N LYS A 58 -24.83 -12.99 -1.82
CA LYS A 58 -25.83 -11.97 -1.52
C LYS A 58 -25.33 -11.00 -0.45
N GLU A 59 -24.81 -11.50 0.67
CA GLU A 59 -24.28 -10.64 1.72
C GLU A 59 -23.10 -9.80 1.24
N PHE A 60 -22.24 -10.34 0.36
CA PHE A 60 -21.15 -9.58 -0.26
C PHE A 60 -21.66 -8.45 -1.18
N GLN A 61 -22.76 -8.68 -1.90
CA GLN A 61 -23.42 -7.66 -2.72
C GLN A 61 -24.12 -6.60 -1.85
N ASP A 62 -24.90 -7.03 -0.86
CA ASP A 62 -25.66 -6.16 0.04
C ASP A 62 -24.74 -5.24 0.86
N ASN A 63 -23.51 -5.67 1.14
CA ASN A 63 -22.49 -4.91 1.86
C ASN A 63 -21.54 -4.11 0.96
N ASP A 64 -21.77 -4.13 -0.36
CA ASP A 64 -20.97 -3.43 -1.38
C ASP A 64 -19.47 -3.75 -1.33
N LEU A 65 -19.13 -5.00 -1.03
CA LEU A 65 -17.74 -5.42 -0.84
C LEU A 65 -16.93 -5.40 -2.14
N PHE A 66 -17.58 -5.62 -3.29
CA PHE A 66 -16.92 -5.56 -4.59
C PHE A 66 -16.41 -4.16 -4.91
N SER A 67 -17.18 -3.12 -4.56
CA SER A 67 -16.77 -1.73 -4.77
C SER A 67 -15.63 -1.35 -3.84
N LEU A 68 -15.71 -1.75 -2.56
CA LEU A 68 -14.64 -1.53 -1.59
C LEU A 68 -13.33 -2.21 -2.01
N ASP A 69 -13.39 -3.46 -2.47
CA ASP A 69 -12.20 -4.17 -2.97
C ASP A 69 -11.59 -3.50 -4.19
N LYS A 70 -12.43 -2.97 -5.09
CA LYS A 70 -11.97 -2.19 -6.24
C LYS A 70 -11.25 -0.91 -5.79
N GLU A 71 -11.81 -0.20 -4.82
CA GLU A 71 -11.22 1.03 -4.26
C GLU A 71 -9.85 0.75 -3.63
N VAL A 72 -9.72 -0.34 -2.88
CA VAL A 72 -8.43 -0.79 -2.32
C VAL A 72 -7.39 -0.97 -3.42
N ILE A 73 -7.77 -1.65 -4.51
CA ILE A 73 -6.87 -1.93 -5.64
C ILE A 73 -6.43 -0.63 -6.31
N GLU A 74 -7.37 0.28 -6.56
CA GLU A 74 -7.08 1.58 -7.18
C GLU A 74 -6.16 2.44 -6.30
N LEU A 75 -6.44 2.52 -5.01
CA LEU A 75 -5.65 3.28 -4.06
C LEU A 75 -4.24 2.71 -3.91
N THR A 76 -4.10 1.39 -3.83
CA THR A 76 -2.78 0.73 -3.76
C THR A 76 -1.95 1.00 -5.02
N LYS A 77 -2.57 0.94 -6.21
CA LYS A 77 -1.89 1.27 -7.47
C LYS A 77 -1.42 2.73 -7.48
N LYS A 78 -2.27 3.66 -7.03
CA LYS A 78 -1.92 5.08 -6.94
C LYS A 78 -0.73 5.31 -6.00
N HIS A 79 -0.74 4.71 -4.81
CA HIS A 79 0.39 4.80 -3.88
C HIS A 79 1.67 4.19 -4.46
N PHE A 80 1.57 3.05 -5.14
CA PHE A 80 2.73 2.45 -5.81
C PHE A 80 3.35 3.38 -6.86
N ILE A 81 2.53 4.05 -7.68
CA ILE A 81 3.00 5.03 -8.65
C ILE A 81 3.72 6.18 -7.94
N ASN A 82 3.12 6.75 -6.88
CA ASN A 82 3.74 7.83 -6.11
C ASN A 82 5.10 7.43 -5.52
N VAL A 83 5.21 6.20 -4.98
CA VAL A 83 6.48 5.68 -4.45
C VAL A 83 7.50 5.51 -5.57
N LYS A 84 7.10 5.00 -6.73
CA LYS A 84 7.97 4.85 -7.91
C LYS A 84 8.53 6.21 -8.36
N GLU A 85 7.68 7.23 -8.48
CA GLU A 85 8.10 8.58 -8.85
C GLU A 85 9.08 9.18 -7.82
N LYS A 86 8.82 8.98 -6.52
CA LYS A 86 9.75 9.38 -5.46
C LYS A 86 11.12 8.69 -5.63
N LEU A 87 11.16 7.38 -5.90
CA LEU A 87 12.41 6.63 -6.11
C LEU A 87 13.16 7.11 -7.36
N GLU A 88 12.45 7.38 -8.46
CA GLU A 88 13.04 7.94 -9.68
C GLU A 88 13.66 9.31 -9.42
N SER A 89 13.00 10.17 -8.64
CA SER A 89 13.53 11.49 -8.24
C SER A 89 14.81 11.38 -7.39
N ILE A 90 14.92 10.36 -6.53
CA ILE A 90 16.13 10.11 -5.75
C ILE A 90 17.28 9.72 -6.68
N ASN A 91 17.01 8.89 -7.70
CA ASN A 91 18.02 8.49 -8.68
C ASN A 91 18.51 9.67 -9.52
N SER A 92 17.59 10.54 -9.99
CA SER A 92 17.98 11.77 -10.70
C SER A 92 18.78 12.72 -9.81
N ASN A 93 18.39 12.88 -8.54
CA ASN A 93 19.11 13.69 -7.57
C ASN A 93 20.50 13.12 -7.25
N MET A 94 20.67 11.80 -7.22
CA MET A 94 22.00 11.18 -7.14
C MET A 94 22.85 11.46 -8.39
N GLY A 95 22.24 11.42 -9.58
CA GLY A 95 22.89 11.79 -10.83
C GLY A 95 23.39 13.24 -10.84
N ILE A 96 22.52 14.17 -10.43
CA ILE A 96 22.84 15.60 -10.27
C ILE A 96 23.92 15.77 -9.20
N ASN A 97 23.75 15.20 -8.00
CA ASN A 97 24.77 15.28 -6.95
C ASN A 97 26.13 14.72 -7.41
N LYS A 98 26.16 13.66 -8.21
CA LYS A 98 27.39 13.10 -8.78
C LYS A 98 28.00 14.01 -9.86
N ALA A 99 27.17 14.63 -10.70
CA ALA A 99 27.61 15.56 -11.74
C ALA A 99 28.16 16.88 -11.15
N TYR A 100 27.48 17.45 -10.16
CA TYR A 100 27.85 18.71 -9.53
C TYR A 100 28.88 18.56 -8.40
N LYS A 101 28.94 17.43 -7.66
CA LYS A 101 30.05 17.15 -6.72
C LYS A 101 31.36 16.80 -7.42
N LYS A 102 31.33 16.29 -8.66
CA LYS A 102 32.56 16.13 -9.48
C LYS A 102 33.19 17.47 -9.87
N GLY A 103 32.46 18.58 -9.80
CA GLY A 103 33.00 19.93 -10.01
C GLY A 103 33.58 20.60 -8.76
N PHE A 104 33.44 19.97 -7.58
CA PHE A 104 33.93 20.50 -6.30
C PHE A 104 35.08 19.68 -5.71
N SER A 105 35.72 18.79 -6.48
CA SER A 105 37.14 18.50 -6.24
C SER A 105 37.92 19.67 -6.79
N GLY A 106 37.93 20.78 -6.04
CA GLY A 106 38.78 21.93 -6.31
C GLY A 106 40.21 21.43 -6.44
N ASN A 107 40.68 21.30 -7.68
CA ASN A 107 42.08 21.35 -8.00
C ASN A 107 42.59 22.65 -7.39
N SER A 108 43.17 22.54 -6.20
CA SER A 108 44.02 23.53 -5.55
C SER A 108 45.27 23.72 -6.41
N ILE A 109 45.10 24.28 -7.60
CA ILE A 109 46.11 24.38 -8.62
C ILE A 109 45.95 25.75 -9.29
N PHE A 110 46.67 26.70 -8.70
CA PHE A 110 47.13 27.99 -9.22
C PHE A 110 46.11 29.14 -9.38
N PHE A 111 46.31 30.20 -8.58
CA PHE A 111 46.86 31.44 -9.12
C PHE A 111 47.73 32.14 -8.06
N ASN A 112 49.04 32.12 -8.29
CA ASN A 112 50.03 33.00 -7.68
C ASN A 112 49.55 34.45 -7.76
N LYS A 113 49.37 35.11 -6.62
CA LYS A 113 49.49 36.57 -6.57
C LYS A 113 50.64 36.90 -5.62
N LYS A 114 51.85 37.04 -6.18
CA LYS A 114 52.95 37.71 -5.49
C LYS A 114 52.47 39.13 -5.18
N ILE A 115 52.46 39.48 -3.90
CA ILE A 115 52.32 40.86 -3.45
C ILE A 115 53.75 41.41 -3.43
N TYR A 116 53.99 42.45 -4.24
CA TYR A 116 55.21 43.25 -4.22
C TYR A 116 55.23 44.16 -2.99
#